data_AF-A0A0J8C8R0-F1
#
_entry.id   AF-A0A0J8C8R0-F1
#
_cell.length_a   1.000
_cell.length_b   1.000
_cell.length_c   1.000
_cell.angle_alpha   90.00
_cell.angle_beta   90.00
_cell.angle_gamma   90.00
#
_symmetry.space_group_name_H-M   'P 1'
#
loop_
_entity.id
_entity.type
_entity.pdbx_description
1 polymer ?
#
loop_
_entity_poly.entity_id
_entity_poly.type
_entity_poly.pdbx_seq_one_letter_code
_entity_poly.pdbx_strand_id
1 'polypeptide(L)'
;MPPELTTQEQLDEFAAEVARELGTHCRTTELADYESGLGRLIIDGDGRALRLCQPDDRRPDRLKIYAALPDETKMLAPSIGATASSPRHVAREITRRLYPLHAEASQQAAELAARQEAEESSRRAVTEAVAGALPGARIEEQYRRTRVIWQHDTRPPGERGPVQVDSVTVLVGASGEGVQAEVSGRPSSVISMLAAFAQAARE
;
A
#
# COMPACT_ATOMS: atom_id res chain seq x y z
N MET A 1 36.31 3.00 24.27
CA MET A 1 35.41 4.18 24.20
C MET A 1 34.44 3.95 23.06
N PRO A 2 33.20 4.47 23.12
CA PRO A 2 32.30 4.45 21.97
C PRO A 2 32.95 5.25 20.82
N PRO A 3 32.90 4.79 19.57
CA PRO A 3 33.25 5.61 18.42
C PRO A 3 32.36 6.86 18.37
N GLU A 4 32.99 7.99 18.11
CA GLU A 4 32.30 9.26 17.87
C GLU A 4 31.98 9.34 16.36
N LEU A 5 30.73 9.04 16.00
CA LEU A 5 30.24 9.14 14.63
C LEU A 5 29.83 10.60 14.37
N THR A 6 30.80 11.42 13.98
CA THR A 6 30.57 12.87 13.76
C THR A 6 30.61 13.25 12.29
N THR A 7 31.17 12.38 11.44
CA THR A 7 31.24 12.59 9.99
C THR A 7 30.61 11.43 9.23
N GLN A 8 30.22 11.69 7.98
CA GLN A 8 29.68 10.66 7.10
C GLN A 8 30.70 9.56 6.83
N GLU A 9 31.99 9.88 6.67
CA GLU A 9 33.05 8.90 6.46
C GLU A 9 33.18 7.93 7.65
N GLN A 10 33.08 8.43 8.87
CA GLN A 10 33.09 7.61 10.09
C GLN A 10 31.86 6.69 10.15
N LEU A 11 30.68 7.22 9.80
CA LEU A 11 29.47 6.42 9.74
C LEU A 11 29.54 5.35 8.64
N ASP A 12 30.12 5.67 7.47
CA ASP A 12 30.28 4.76 6.35
C ASP A 12 31.20 3.58 6.72
N GLU A 13 32.34 3.87 7.35
CA GLU A 13 33.26 2.85 7.85
C GLU A 13 32.58 1.99 8.92
N PHE A 14 31.93 2.62 9.90
CA PHE A 14 31.20 1.93 10.96
C PHE A 14 30.09 1.03 10.40
N ALA A 15 29.30 1.51 9.44
CA ALA A 15 28.25 0.74 8.80
C ALA A 15 28.81 -0.44 7.99
N ALA A 16 29.98 -0.29 7.36
CA ALA A 16 30.65 -1.39 6.68
C ALA A 16 31.15 -2.46 7.67
N GLU A 17 31.59 -2.06 8.86
CA GLU A 17 31.92 -2.99 9.94
C GLU A 17 30.68 -3.72 10.45
N VAL A 18 29.57 -2.99 10.66
CA VAL A 18 28.28 -3.58 11.08
C VAL A 18 27.79 -4.58 10.04
N ALA A 19 27.89 -4.25 8.75
CA ALA A 19 27.53 -5.17 7.67
C ALA A 19 28.35 -6.46 7.72
N ARG A 20 29.67 -6.35 7.91
CA ARG A 20 30.56 -7.53 8.09
C ARG A 20 30.16 -8.39 9.28
N GLU A 21 29.79 -7.78 10.40
CA GLU A 21 29.33 -8.48 11.61
C GLU A 21 27.95 -9.13 11.43
N LEU A 22 27.07 -8.56 10.60
CA LEU A 22 25.76 -9.13 10.28
C LEU A 22 25.89 -10.35 9.35
N GLY A 23 26.83 -10.34 8.41
CA GLY A 23 27.11 -11.48 7.55
C GLY A 23 27.96 -11.16 6.32
N THR A 24 28.49 -12.21 5.71
CA THR A 24 29.44 -12.13 4.57
C THR A 24 28.84 -11.56 3.28
N HIS A 25 27.51 -11.58 3.16
CA HIS A 25 26.78 -11.10 1.98
C HIS A 25 26.16 -9.71 2.17
N CYS A 26 26.35 -9.10 3.35
CA CYS A 26 25.85 -7.76 3.61
C CYS A 26 26.74 -6.74 2.89
N ARG A 27 26.11 -5.73 2.27
CA ARG A 27 26.78 -4.63 1.60
C ARG A 27 26.21 -3.29 2.05
N THR A 28 27.00 -2.23 1.96
CA THR A 28 26.52 -0.88 2.24
C THR A 28 26.33 -0.08 0.96
N THR A 29 25.40 0.87 0.99
CA THR A 29 25.18 1.84 -0.08
C THR A 29 24.74 3.16 0.53
N GLU A 30 24.86 4.23 -0.24
CA GLU A 30 24.40 5.56 0.16
C GLU A 30 22.89 5.55 0.46
N LEU A 31 22.50 6.28 1.50
CA LEU A 31 21.09 6.53 1.80
C LEU A 31 20.69 7.85 1.15
N ALA A 32 20.01 7.77 0.01
CA ALA A 32 19.47 8.95 -0.67
C ALA A 32 18.39 9.63 0.18
N ASP A 33 18.26 10.95 0.03
CA ASP A 33 17.17 11.77 0.58
C ASP A 33 17.07 11.83 2.12
N TYR A 34 18.14 11.50 2.86
CA TYR A 34 18.18 11.69 4.30
C TYR A 34 18.72 13.08 4.66
N GLU A 35 17.84 14.08 4.77
CA GLU A 35 18.22 15.48 5.04
C GLU A 35 18.48 15.79 6.52
N SER A 36 18.11 14.89 7.44
CA SER A 36 18.09 15.17 8.88
C SER A 36 19.36 14.78 9.64
N GLY A 37 20.42 14.36 8.97
CA GLY A 37 21.67 13.98 9.63
C GLY A 37 22.52 13.01 8.80
N LEU A 38 23.34 12.21 9.50
CA LEU A 38 24.17 11.18 8.87
C LEU A 38 23.35 9.90 8.66
N GLY A 39 23.52 9.28 7.49
CA GLY A 39 22.74 8.11 7.12
C GLY A 39 23.51 7.15 6.24
N ARG A 40 23.29 5.84 6.43
CA ARG A 40 23.82 4.79 5.55
C ARG A 40 22.83 3.65 5.42
N LEU A 41 22.77 3.05 4.22
CA LEU A 41 21.98 1.86 3.98
C LEU A 41 22.86 0.61 4.05
N ILE A 42 22.39 -0.42 4.75
CA ILE A 42 22.95 -1.78 4.72
C ILE A 42 21.92 -2.68 4.04
N ILE A 43 22.33 -3.43 3.02
CA ILE A 43 21.52 -4.46 2.38
C ILE A 43 22.08 -5.79 2.83
N ASP A 44 21.28 -6.59 3.53
CA ASP A 44 21.71 -7.92 4.00
C ASP A 44 21.61 -9.01 2.92
N GLY A 45 22.04 -10.22 3.27
CA GLY A 45 22.05 -11.37 2.35
C GLY A 45 20.66 -11.83 1.89
N ASP A 46 19.61 -11.49 2.64
CA ASP A 46 18.21 -11.78 2.29
C ASP A 46 17.58 -10.64 1.47
N GLY A 47 18.36 -9.61 1.13
CA GLY A 47 17.89 -8.43 0.41
C GLY A 47 17.15 -7.42 1.28
N ARG A 48 17.16 -7.56 2.61
CA ARG A 48 16.51 -6.59 3.51
C ARG A 48 17.36 -5.33 3.57
N ALA A 49 16.71 -4.18 3.45
CA ALA A 49 17.38 -2.90 3.50
C ALA A 49 17.24 -2.30 4.91
N LEU A 50 18.37 -2.03 5.56
CA LEU A 50 18.46 -1.43 6.89
C LEU A 50 19.01 -0.01 6.78
N ARG A 51 18.26 0.97 7.28
CA ARG A 51 18.70 2.37 7.33
C ARG A 51 19.34 2.62 8.69
N LEU A 52 20.65 2.82 8.72
CA LEU A 52 21.35 3.33 9.90
C LEU A 52 21.34 4.84 9.82
N CYS A 53 20.68 5.49 10.76
CA CYS A 53 20.58 6.94 10.84
C CYS A 53 21.11 7.44 12.18
N GLN A 54 21.79 8.57 12.15
CA GLN A 54 22.13 9.35 13.33
C GLN A 54 21.27 10.62 13.34
N PRO A 55 20.20 10.64 14.16
CA PRO A 55 19.20 11.70 14.09
C PRO A 55 19.60 12.98 14.85
N ASP A 56 20.63 12.94 15.70
CA ASP A 56 21.03 14.05 16.56
C ASP A 56 22.56 14.16 16.60
N ASP A 57 23.10 15.29 16.13
CA ASP A 57 24.53 15.60 16.11
C ASP A 57 25.10 15.80 17.53
N ARG A 58 24.26 16.13 18.51
CA ARG A 58 24.64 16.23 19.93
C ARG A 58 24.81 14.88 20.59
N ARG A 59 24.33 13.82 19.95
CA ARG A 59 24.39 12.43 20.42
C ARG A 59 24.96 11.53 19.33
N PRO A 60 26.24 11.71 18.96
CA PRO A 60 26.88 10.92 17.89
C PRO A 60 26.99 9.43 18.25
N ASP A 61 26.76 9.07 19.51
CA ASP A 61 26.69 7.70 19.99
C ASP A 61 25.32 7.03 19.73
N ARG A 62 24.27 7.78 19.36
CA ARG A 62 22.90 7.28 19.26
C ARG A 62 22.51 7.05 17.81
N LEU A 63 22.24 5.79 17.48
CA LEU A 63 21.74 5.38 16.18
C LEU A 63 20.25 5.04 16.27
N LYS A 64 19.52 5.38 15.22
CA LYS A 64 18.19 4.86 14.95
C LYS A 64 18.25 4.01 13.68
N ILE A 65 17.77 2.77 13.80
CA ILE A 65 17.92 1.75 12.77
C ILE A 65 16.53 1.34 12.33
N TYR A 66 16.23 1.49 11.04
CA TYR A 66 14.96 1.10 10.43
C TYR A 66 15.17 -0.11 9.54
N ALA A 67 14.23 -1.04 9.52
CA ALA A 67 14.21 -2.11 8.53
C ALA A 67 13.11 -1.83 7.51
N ALA A 68 13.51 -1.64 6.25
CA ALA A 68 12.61 -1.24 5.19
C ALA A 68 11.55 -2.30 4.90
N LEU A 69 10.35 -1.83 4.59
CA LEU A 69 9.25 -2.68 4.13
C LEU A 69 9.00 -2.48 2.62
N PRO A 70 8.40 -3.46 1.93
CA PRO A 70 8.09 -3.34 0.50
C PRO A 70 7.19 -2.15 0.14
N ASP A 71 6.27 -1.77 1.04
CA ASP A 71 5.38 -0.63 0.87
C ASP A 71 5.21 0.13 2.19
N GLU A 72 6.01 1.18 2.36
CA GLU A 72 5.99 2.02 3.56
C GLU A 72 4.87 3.07 3.58
N THR A 73 4.11 3.20 2.48
CA THR A 73 2.93 4.07 2.45
C THR A 73 1.77 3.47 3.23
N LYS A 74 1.73 2.13 3.31
CA LYS A 74 0.68 1.37 4.00
C LYS A 74 1.06 1.02 5.43
N MET A 75 2.35 0.94 5.75
CA MET A 75 2.81 0.55 7.07
C MET A 75 4.16 1.19 7.42
N LEU A 76 4.29 1.63 8.67
CA LEU A 76 5.53 2.20 9.17
C LEU A 76 6.61 1.12 9.27
N ALA A 77 7.81 1.43 8.76
CA ALA A 77 8.98 0.58 8.92
C ALA A 77 9.32 0.38 10.40
N PRO A 78 9.51 -0.87 10.87
CA PRO A 78 9.94 -1.13 12.23
C PRO A 78 11.31 -0.53 12.48
N SER A 79 11.52 -0.04 13.70
CA SER A 79 12.78 0.60 14.07
C SER A 79 13.19 0.34 15.51
N ILE A 80 14.49 0.43 15.75
CA ILE A 80 15.08 0.38 17.10
C ILE A 80 16.07 1.54 17.29
N GLY A 81 16.22 1.97 18.54
CA GLY A 81 17.38 2.76 18.96
C GLY A 81 18.49 1.86 19.48
N ALA A 82 19.73 2.16 19.11
CA ALA A 82 20.94 1.49 19.60
C ALA A 82 22.05 2.51 19.88
N THR A 83 22.94 2.18 20.80
CA THR A 83 24.16 2.97 21.00
C THR A 83 25.26 2.39 20.11
N ALA A 84 26.02 3.24 19.42
CA ALA A 84 27.13 2.87 18.56
C ALA A 84 28.36 2.38 19.36
N SER A 85 28.19 1.59 20.43
CA SER A 85 29.31 1.17 21.31
C SER A 85 30.36 0.34 20.58
N SER A 86 29.93 -0.52 19.65
CA SER A 86 30.78 -1.23 18.70
C SER A 86 29.93 -1.76 17.53
N PRO A 87 30.54 -2.05 16.37
CA PRO A 87 29.81 -2.63 15.24
C PRO A 87 29.11 -3.94 15.60
N ARG A 88 29.81 -4.81 16.33
CA ARG A 88 29.28 -6.09 16.82
C ARG A 88 28.10 -5.92 17.78
N HIS A 89 28.11 -4.87 18.60
CA HIS A 89 26.97 -4.56 19.48
C HIS A 89 25.75 -4.18 18.63
N VAL A 90 25.91 -3.29 17.66
CA VAL A 90 24.82 -2.87 16.78
C VAL A 90 24.28 -4.03 15.96
N ALA A 91 25.15 -4.88 15.39
CA ALA A 91 24.76 -6.09 14.68
C ALA A 91 23.96 -7.05 15.56
N ARG A 92 24.36 -7.22 16.83
CA ARG A 92 23.62 -8.03 17.82
C ARG A 92 22.25 -7.44 18.12
N GLU A 93 22.13 -6.12 18.28
CA GLU A 93 20.86 -5.46 18.53
C GLU A 93 19.91 -5.57 17.32
N ILE A 94 20.42 -5.40 16.10
CA ILE A 94 19.67 -5.64 14.86
C ILE A 94 19.13 -7.08 14.85
N THR A 95 20.01 -8.05 15.07
CA THR A 95 19.63 -9.47 15.00
C THR A 95 18.61 -9.85 16.06
N ARG A 96 18.80 -9.36 17.30
CA ARG A 96 17.98 -9.76 18.45
C ARG A 96 16.64 -9.02 18.51
N ARG A 97 16.58 -7.77 18.06
CA ARG A 97 15.42 -6.89 18.27
C ARG A 97 14.76 -6.46 16.96
N LEU A 98 15.55 -6.07 15.96
CA LEU A 98 14.98 -5.51 14.73
C LEU A 98 14.49 -6.59 13.76
N TYR A 99 15.27 -7.66 13.55
CA TYR A 99 14.87 -8.74 12.63
C TYR A 99 13.56 -9.45 13.01
N PRO A 100 13.28 -9.77 14.29
CA PRO A 100 11.98 -10.30 14.67
C PRO A 100 10.82 -9.35 14.31
N LEU A 101 10.96 -8.05 14.63
CA LEU A 101 9.96 -7.04 14.30
C LEU A 101 9.77 -6.88 12.78
N HIS A 102 10.86 -6.97 12.02
CA HIS A 102 10.80 -6.92 10.56
C HIS A 102 10.10 -8.13 9.96
N ALA A 103 10.32 -9.33 10.50
CA ALA A 103 9.64 -10.54 10.05
C ALA A 103 8.13 -10.47 10.30
N GLU A 104 7.72 -10.05 11.50
CA GLU A 104 6.31 -9.84 11.85
C GLU A 104 5.65 -8.78 10.96
N ALA A 105 6.29 -7.63 10.81
CA ALA A 105 5.81 -6.56 9.94
C ALA A 105 5.73 -7.01 8.48
N SER A 106 6.74 -7.72 7.97
CA SER A 106 6.74 -8.21 6.58
C SER A 106 5.62 -9.22 6.33
N GLN A 107 5.34 -10.10 7.30
CA GLN A 107 4.20 -11.02 7.20
C GLN A 107 2.87 -10.26 7.17
N GLN A 108 2.67 -9.30 8.08
CA GLN A 108 1.45 -8.48 8.10
C GLN A 108 1.27 -7.70 6.80
N ALA A 109 2.35 -7.16 6.22
CA ALA A 109 2.33 -6.48 4.93
C ALA A 109 1.85 -7.41 3.81
N ALA A 110 2.39 -8.64 3.77
CA ALA A 110 2.01 -9.65 2.78
C ALA A 110 0.54 -10.06 2.92
N GLU A 111 0.04 -10.28 4.14
CA GLU A 111 -1.36 -10.61 4.40
C GLU A 111 -2.31 -9.48 3.97
N LEU A 112 -1.96 -8.23 4.27
CA LEU A 112 -2.72 -7.06 3.84
C LEU A 112 -2.73 -6.91 2.32
N ALA A 113 -1.59 -7.12 1.67
CA ALA A 113 -1.48 -7.06 0.22
C ALA A 113 -2.33 -8.14 -0.46
N ALA A 114 -2.22 -9.39 0.00
CA ALA A 114 -3.01 -10.50 -0.52
C ALA A 114 -4.52 -10.27 -0.35
N ARG A 115 -4.94 -9.73 0.80
CA ARG A 115 -6.35 -9.37 1.03
C ARG A 115 -6.81 -8.27 0.07
N GLN A 116 -6.00 -7.23 -0.14
CA GLN A 116 -6.34 -6.13 -1.05
C GLN A 116 -6.45 -6.60 -2.50
N GLU A 117 -5.55 -7.49 -2.92
CA GLU A 117 -5.57 -8.09 -4.27
C GLU A 117 -6.83 -8.96 -4.46
N ALA A 118 -7.18 -9.78 -3.47
CA ALA A 118 -8.41 -10.58 -3.51
C ALA A 118 -9.67 -9.68 -3.58
N GLU A 119 -9.72 -8.62 -2.78
CA GLU A 119 -10.81 -7.64 -2.81
C GLU A 119 -10.91 -6.93 -4.18
N GLU A 120 -9.79 -6.50 -4.75
CA GLU A 120 -9.74 -5.91 -6.08
C GLU A 120 -10.22 -6.87 -7.17
N SER A 121 -9.76 -8.12 -7.13
CA SER A 121 -10.18 -9.16 -8.07
C SER A 121 -11.69 -9.39 -8.02
N SER A 122 -12.26 -9.57 -6.82
CA SER A 122 -13.70 -9.74 -6.62
C SER A 122 -14.50 -8.52 -7.08
N ARG A 123 -14.04 -7.32 -6.74
CA ARG A 123 -14.68 -6.06 -7.18
C ARG A 123 -14.66 -5.92 -8.69
N ARG A 124 -13.55 -6.27 -9.35
CA ARG A 124 -13.42 -6.25 -10.81
C ARG A 124 -14.40 -7.22 -11.46
N ALA A 125 -14.47 -8.46 -10.98
CA ALA A 125 -15.40 -9.47 -11.50
C ALA A 125 -16.87 -9.02 -11.42
N VAL A 126 -17.29 -8.46 -10.28
CA VAL A 126 -18.67 -7.93 -10.13
C VAL A 126 -18.90 -6.72 -11.03
N THR A 127 -17.92 -5.82 -11.13
CA THR A 127 -18.01 -4.65 -12.01
C THR A 127 -18.17 -5.07 -13.48
N GLU A 128 -17.40 -6.06 -13.93
CA GLU A 128 -17.48 -6.61 -15.29
C GLU A 128 -18.85 -7.24 -15.56
N ALA A 129 -19.38 -8.02 -14.63
CA ALA A 129 -20.72 -8.60 -14.74
C ALA A 129 -21.81 -7.51 -14.84
N VAL A 130 -21.75 -6.47 -14.00
CA VAL A 130 -22.69 -5.35 -14.03
C VAL A 130 -22.57 -4.53 -15.31
N ALA A 131 -21.35 -4.25 -15.77
CA ALA A 131 -21.11 -3.53 -17.02
C ALA A 131 -21.59 -4.32 -18.25
N GLY A 132 -21.43 -5.65 -18.23
CA GLY A 132 -21.96 -6.54 -19.27
C GLY A 132 -23.50 -6.50 -19.35
N ALA A 133 -24.18 -6.37 -18.20
CA ALA A 133 -25.62 -6.19 -18.14
C ALA A 133 -26.11 -4.78 -18.53
N LEU A 134 -25.21 -3.78 -18.54
CA LEU A 134 -25.52 -2.38 -18.85
C LEU A 134 -24.66 -1.84 -20.01
N PRO A 135 -24.95 -2.22 -21.28
CA PRO A 135 -24.17 -1.78 -22.42
C PRO A 135 -24.07 -0.25 -22.52
N GLY A 136 -22.84 0.27 -22.62
CA GLY A 136 -22.57 1.71 -22.66
C GLY A 136 -22.40 2.37 -21.29
N ALA A 137 -22.40 1.60 -20.19
CA ALA A 137 -22.12 2.12 -18.87
C ALA A 137 -20.69 2.66 -18.75
N ARG A 138 -20.52 3.73 -17.98
CA ARG A 138 -19.24 4.28 -17.58
C ARG A 138 -18.83 3.68 -16.25
N ILE A 139 -17.54 3.36 -16.12
CA ILE A 139 -16.96 2.81 -14.90
C ILE A 139 -16.06 3.88 -14.28
N GLU A 140 -16.31 4.21 -13.02
CA GLU A 140 -15.51 5.12 -12.21
C GLU A 140 -14.92 4.36 -11.02
N GLU A 141 -13.60 4.21 -10.98
CA GLU A 141 -12.90 3.59 -9.85
C GLU A 141 -12.67 4.61 -8.72
N GLN A 142 -13.09 4.27 -7.51
CA GLN A 142 -13.00 5.11 -6.32
C GLN A 142 -12.31 4.36 -5.18
N TYR A 143 -10.97 4.32 -5.21
CA TYR A 143 -10.11 3.67 -4.22
C TYR A 143 -10.51 2.22 -3.88
N ARG A 144 -11.45 2.03 -2.94
CA ARG A 144 -11.98 0.72 -2.52
C ARG A 144 -13.43 0.48 -2.96
N ARG A 145 -13.91 1.21 -3.96
CA ARG A 145 -15.24 1.04 -4.54
C ARG A 145 -15.18 1.26 -6.03
N THR A 146 -16.14 0.70 -6.75
CA THR A 146 -16.32 0.96 -8.18
C THR A 146 -17.74 1.41 -8.42
N ARG A 147 -17.90 2.52 -9.14
CA ARG A 147 -19.20 3.05 -9.51
C ARG A 147 -19.43 2.79 -11.00
N VAL A 148 -20.54 2.14 -11.32
CA VAL A 148 -20.99 1.89 -12.69
C VAL A 148 -22.18 2.79 -12.94
N ILE A 149 -22.07 3.67 -13.93
CA ILE A 149 -23.10 4.66 -14.27
C ILE A 149 -23.59 4.37 -15.69
N TRP A 150 -24.86 4.02 -15.80
CA TRP A 150 -25.53 3.84 -17.09
C TRP A 150 -26.62 4.89 -17.25
N GLN A 151 -26.72 5.45 -18.44
CA GLN A 151 -27.69 6.48 -18.78
C GLN A 151 -28.23 6.20 -20.19
N HIS A 152 -29.54 6.24 -20.32
CA HIS A 152 -30.22 6.11 -21.59
C HIS A 152 -31.08 7.35 -21.86
N ASP A 153 -30.72 8.06 -22.92
CA ASP A 153 -31.55 9.11 -23.47
C ASP A 153 -32.73 8.45 -24.17
N THR A 154 -33.92 8.66 -23.60
CA THR A 154 -35.16 8.03 -24.11
C THR A 154 -35.79 8.81 -25.25
N ARG A 155 -35.14 9.90 -25.69
CA ARG A 155 -35.67 10.77 -26.75
C ARG A 155 -35.51 10.13 -28.14
N PRO A 156 -36.54 10.23 -28.99
CA PRO A 156 -36.39 9.99 -30.41
C PRO A 156 -35.32 10.93 -31.01
N PRO A 157 -34.51 10.45 -31.98
CA PRO A 157 -33.54 11.31 -32.65
C PRO A 157 -34.21 12.54 -33.29
N GLY A 158 -33.81 13.74 -32.87
CA GLY A 158 -34.26 15.01 -33.49
C GLY A 158 -35.31 15.82 -32.70
N GLU A 159 -35.85 15.32 -31.59
CA GLU A 159 -36.82 16.06 -30.79
C GLU A 159 -36.19 17.01 -29.74
N ARG A 160 -36.79 18.19 -29.57
CA ARG A 160 -36.43 19.17 -28.53
C ARG A 160 -37.48 19.15 -27.40
N GLY A 161 -37.04 18.87 -26.19
CA GLY A 161 -37.88 18.82 -24.97
C GLY A 161 -37.01 18.61 -23.72
N PRO A 162 -37.58 18.65 -22.49
CA PRO A 162 -36.82 18.37 -21.28
C PRO A 162 -36.21 16.97 -21.36
N VAL A 163 -34.90 16.88 -21.09
CA VAL A 163 -34.14 15.63 -21.21
C VAL A 163 -34.57 14.70 -20.07
N GLN A 164 -35.39 13.70 -20.38
CA GLN A 164 -35.70 12.60 -19.46
C GLN A 164 -34.73 11.44 -19.70
N VAL A 165 -33.84 11.22 -18.73
CA VAL A 165 -32.82 10.17 -18.76
C VAL A 165 -33.24 9.07 -17.79
N ASP A 166 -33.42 7.86 -18.31
CA ASP A 166 -33.46 6.67 -17.45
C ASP A 166 -31.99 6.36 -17.07
N SER A 167 -31.69 6.22 -15.78
CA SER A 167 -30.32 6.04 -15.28
C SER A 167 -30.24 5.00 -14.18
N VAL A 168 -29.11 4.28 -14.18
CA VAL A 168 -28.75 3.29 -13.16
C VAL A 168 -27.36 3.63 -12.66
N THR A 169 -27.23 3.78 -11.35
CA THR A 169 -25.94 3.88 -10.66
C THR A 169 -25.77 2.65 -9.79
N VAL A 170 -24.74 1.85 -10.05
CA VAL A 170 -24.36 0.71 -9.20
C VAL A 170 -23.06 1.05 -8.48
N LEU A 171 -23.05 0.91 -7.16
CA LEU A 171 -21.87 1.02 -6.33
C LEU A 171 -21.47 -0.37 -5.86
N VAL A 172 -20.30 -0.82 -6.29
CA VAL A 172 -19.67 -2.08 -5.88
C VAL A 172 -18.69 -1.78 -4.74
N GLY A 173 -18.89 -2.42 -3.61
CA GLY A 173 -18.06 -2.32 -2.42
C GLY A 173 -16.68 -2.96 -2.59
N ALA A 174 -15.84 -2.82 -1.55
CA ALA A 174 -14.43 -3.22 -1.59
C ALA A 174 -14.23 -4.70 -1.96
N SER A 175 -15.00 -5.60 -1.35
CA SER A 175 -14.94 -7.05 -1.56
C SER A 175 -15.82 -7.54 -2.71
N GLY A 176 -16.56 -6.67 -3.39
CA GLY A 176 -17.59 -7.07 -4.36
C GLY A 176 -18.90 -7.59 -3.74
N GLU A 177 -18.94 -7.92 -2.45
CA GLU A 177 -20.14 -8.49 -1.79
C GLU A 177 -21.24 -7.46 -1.54
N GLY A 178 -20.89 -6.19 -1.37
CA GLY A 178 -21.84 -5.10 -1.20
C GLY A 178 -22.13 -4.44 -2.54
N VAL A 179 -23.30 -4.69 -3.13
CA VAL A 179 -23.77 -4.02 -4.34
C VAL A 179 -24.98 -3.17 -4.00
N GLN A 180 -24.86 -1.85 -4.17
CA GLN A 180 -25.98 -0.92 -4.02
C GLN A 180 -26.36 -0.37 -5.39
N ALA A 181 -27.62 -0.52 -5.78
CA ALA A 181 -28.14 0.01 -7.03
C ALA A 181 -29.14 1.14 -6.77
N GLU A 182 -28.91 2.29 -7.38
CA GLU A 182 -29.84 3.41 -7.43
C GLU A 182 -30.35 3.56 -8.86
N VAL A 183 -31.68 3.53 -9.02
CA VAL A 183 -32.34 3.64 -10.32
C VAL A 183 -33.20 4.89 -10.31
N SER A 184 -33.04 5.73 -11.33
CA SER A 184 -33.84 6.94 -11.52
C SER A 184 -34.38 6.96 -12.94
N GLY A 185 -35.69 7.12 -13.10
CA GLY A 185 -36.33 7.11 -14.41
C GLY A 185 -37.85 7.03 -14.33
N ARG A 186 -38.49 6.70 -15.45
CA ARG A 186 -39.95 6.52 -15.50
C ARG A 186 -40.39 5.34 -14.64
N PRO A 187 -41.55 5.39 -13.94
CA PRO A 187 -42.00 4.31 -13.05
C PRO A 187 -42.06 2.93 -13.71
N SER A 188 -42.50 2.86 -14.98
CA SER A 188 -42.54 1.61 -15.76
C SER A 188 -41.15 1.04 -16.07
N SER A 189 -40.17 1.91 -16.33
CA SER A 189 -38.77 1.53 -16.54
C SER A 189 -38.08 1.14 -15.24
N VAL A 190 -38.32 1.88 -14.14
CA VAL A 190 -37.68 1.68 -12.82
C VAL A 190 -38.09 0.34 -12.21
N ILE A 191 -39.38 -0.01 -12.24
CA ILE A 191 -39.87 -1.29 -11.69
C ILE A 191 -39.26 -2.48 -12.46
N SER A 192 -39.21 -2.38 -13.79
CA SER A 192 -38.63 -3.43 -14.64
C SER A 192 -37.12 -3.58 -14.43
N MET A 193 -36.39 -2.47 -14.28
CA MET A 193 -34.95 -2.50 -14.00
C MET A 193 -34.64 -3.07 -12.62
N LEU A 194 -35.37 -2.66 -11.57
CA LEU A 194 -35.17 -3.20 -10.21
C LEU A 194 -35.49 -4.70 -10.13
N ALA A 195 -36.50 -5.17 -10.85
CA ALA A 195 -36.84 -6.59 -10.92
C ALA A 195 -35.72 -7.43 -11.57
N ALA A 196 -35.06 -6.92 -12.63
CA ALA A 196 -33.96 -7.59 -13.29
C ALA A 196 -32.74 -7.77 -12.36
N PHE A 197 -32.42 -6.77 -11.53
CA PHE A 197 -31.34 -6.87 -10.54
C PHE A 197 -31.65 -7.85 -9.40
N ALA A 198 -32.92 -7.99 -9.00
CA ALA A 198 -33.33 -8.94 -7.96
C ALA A 198 -33.35 -10.40 -8.43
N GLN A 199 -33.53 -10.65 -9.74
CA GLN A 199 -33.56 -12.00 -10.31
C GLN A 199 -32.17 -12.61 -10.53
N ALA A 200 -31.15 -11.79 -10.78
CA ALA A 200 -29.79 -12.26 -11.06
C ALA A 200 -29.06 -12.92 -9.86
N ALA A 201 -29.62 -12.85 -8.64
CA ALA A 201 -29.01 -13.42 -7.43
C ALA A 201 -29.37 -14.90 -7.15
N ARG A 202 -29.95 -15.64 -8.12
CA ARG A 202 -30.49 -17.00 -7.91
C ARG A 202 -29.97 -18.11 -8.84
N GLU A 203 -28.89 -17.88 -9.56
CA GLU A 203 -28.18 -18.93 -10.32
C GLU A 203 -26.78 -19.17 -9.74
#